data_AF-A0A948R5Z6-F1
#
_entry.id   AF-A0A948R5Z6-F1
#
_cell.length_a   1.000
_cell.length_b   1.000
_cell.length_c   1.000
_cell.angle_alpha   90.00
_cell.angle_beta   90.00
_cell.angle_gamma   90.00
#
_symmetry.space_group_name_H-M   'P 1'
#
loop_
_entity.id
_entity.type
_entity.pdbx_description
1 polymer ?
#
loop_
_entity_poly.entity_id
_entity_poly.type
_entity_poly.pdbx_seq_one_letter_code
_entity_poly.pdbx_strand_id
1 'polypeptide(L)'
;MSQLLDRLTFFRQKKESFADGHGVTTNQNRDWEDGYRKRWQHDKIVRSTHGVNCTGSCSWKIYVKGGIITWETQQTDYPRTRPDLPNHEPRGCPRGASYSWYIYSAQRLKYPMVRSRLLKLWREARALRTPVAAWASIVEDPAKRKSYTAIRGHGGFVRSTWDEVNEIIA
;
A
#
# COMPACT_ATOMS: atom_id res chain seq x y z
N MET A 1 -16.63 30.77 -16.85
CA MET A 1 -16.46 31.12 -18.28
C MET A 1 -17.05 30.02 -19.13
N SER A 2 -17.65 30.35 -20.27
CA SER A 2 -18.18 29.36 -21.22
C SER A 2 -17.13 29.08 -22.29
N GLN A 3 -16.59 27.86 -22.32
CA GLN A 3 -15.60 27.46 -23.33
C GLN A 3 -16.10 27.65 -24.76
N LEU A 4 -17.42 27.57 -24.99
CA LEU A 4 -18.02 27.80 -26.29
C LEU A 4 -17.93 29.27 -26.70
N LEU A 5 -18.26 30.21 -25.80
CA LEU A 5 -18.20 31.64 -26.08
C LEU A 5 -16.76 32.13 -26.23
N ASP A 6 -15.83 31.57 -25.44
CA ASP A 6 -14.40 31.93 -25.51
C ASP A 6 -13.83 31.62 -26.90
N ARG A 7 -14.23 30.51 -27.53
CA ARG A 7 -13.80 30.12 -28.89
C ARG A 7 -14.28 31.08 -29.98
N LEU A 8 -15.44 31.72 -29.79
CA LEU A 8 -15.96 32.71 -30.75
C LEU A 8 -15.12 34.00 -30.78
N THR A 9 -14.26 34.22 -29.78
CA THR A 9 -13.38 35.41 -29.69
C THR A 9 -11.96 35.18 -30.23
N PHE A 10 -11.72 34.10 -30.96
CA PHE A 10 -10.39 33.64 -31.39
C PHE A 10 -9.47 34.73 -31.97
N PHE A 11 -9.99 35.58 -32.86
CA PHE A 11 -9.21 36.66 -33.50
C PHE A 11 -9.02 37.91 -32.61
N ARG A 12 -9.79 38.03 -31.51
CA ARG A 12 -9.67 39.15 -30.56
C ARG A 12 -8.67 38.86 -29.44
N GLN A 13 -8.18 37.63 -29.31
CA GLN A 13 -7.19 37.29 -28.30
C GLN A 13 -5.82 37.90 -28.66
N LYS A 14 -5.23 38.67 -27.74
CA LYS A 14 -3.87 39.19 -27.88
C LYS A 14 -2.87 38.04 -28.00
N LYS A 15 -2.03 38.11 -29.03
CA LYS A 15 -0.97 37.15 -29.37
C LYS A 15 0.30 37.94 -29.63
N GLU A 16 1.38 37.60 -28.93
CA GLU A 16 2.70 38.21 -29.16
C GLU A 16 3.59 37.19 -29.86
N SER A 17 4.14 37.55 -31.01
CA SER A 17 5.10 36.69 -31.71
C SER A 17 6.46 36.74 -31.02
N PHE A 18 7.18 35.63 -31.01
CA PHE A 18 8.58 35.58 -30.58
C PHE A 18 9.39 34.71 -31.54
N ALA A 19 10.72 34.81 -31.47
CA ALA A 19 11.67 34.09 -32.32
C ALA A 19 11.37 34.25 -33.82
N ASP A 20 11.38 35.51 -34.32
CA ASP A 20 11.15 35.85 -35.73
C ASP A 20 9.88 35.24 -36.35
N GLY A 21 8.81 35.16 -35.54
CA GLY A 21 7.53 34.61 -35.95
C GLY A 21 7.40 33.10 -35.82
N HIS A 22 8.41 32.39 -35.31
CA HIS A 22 8.35 30.95 -35.06
C HIS A 22 7.37 30.58 -33.94
N GLY A 23 7.24 31.46 -32.93
CA GLY A 23 6.42 31.21 -31.76
C GLY A 23 5.38 32.29 -31.50
N VAL A 24 4.34 31.93 -30.74
CA VAL A 24 3.30 32.84 -30.26
C VAL A 24 3.05 32.62 -28.78
N THR A 25 3.14 33.68 -27.99
CA THR A 25 2.69 33.70 -26.60
C THR A 25 1.18 33.96 -26.57
N THR A 26 0.45 33.18 -25.77
CA THR A 26 -1.00 33.30 -25.62
C THR A 26 -1.40 33.43 -24.16
N ASN A 27 -2.48 34.16 -23.90
CA ASN A 27 -3.09 34.31 -22.56
C ASN A 27 -4.40 33.52 -22.46
N GLN A 28 -4.40 32.28 -22.98
CA GLN A 28 -5.58 31.42 -22.95
C GLN A 28 -5.86 30.88 -21.55
N ASN A 29 -7.12 30.52 -21.30
CA ASN A 29 -7.53 29.84 -20.08
C ASN A 29 -6.77 28.51 -19.92
N ARG A 30 -6.26 28.26 -18.71
CA ARG A 30 -5.50 27.04 -18.34
C ARG A 30 -6.09 26.36 -17.11
N ASP A 31 -7.39 26.55 -16.83
CA ASP A 31 -8.06 26.02 -15.63
C ASP A 31 -8.05 24.48 -15.60
N TRP A 32 -7.95 23.82 -16.77
CA TRP A 32 -7.83 22.36 -16.86
C TRP A 32 -6.61 21.80 -16.08
N GLU A 33 -5.58 22.62 -15.86
CA GLU A 33 -4.39 22.24 -15.09
C GLU A 33 -4.70 21.95 -13.62
N ASP A 34 -5.83 22.45 -13.09
CA ASP A 34 -6.30 22.13 -11.75
C ASP A 34 -6.54 20.63 -11.55
N GLY A 35 -6.79 19.86 -12.61
CA GLY A 35 -6.90 18.41 -12.53
C GLY A 35 -5.64 17.77 -11.92
N TYR A 36 -4.46 18.14 -12.41
CA TYR A 36 -3.19 17.64 -11.88
C TYR A 36 -2.85 18.26 -10.51
N ARG A 37 -3.15 19.55 -10.30
CA ARG A 37 -2.96 20.19 -8.97
C ARG A 37 -3.75 19.46 -7.89
N LYS A 38 -5.03 19.17 -8.16
CA LYS A 38 -5.92 18.45 -7.24
C LYS A 38 -5.50 16.98 -7.04
N ARG A 39 -4.86 16.35 -8.03
CA ARG A 39 -4.27 15.02 -7.86
C ARG A 39 -3.10 15.04 -6.88
N TRP A 40 -2.22 16.03 -6.97
CA TRP A 40 -1.03 16.16 -6.12
C TRP A 40 -1.36 16.58 -4.67
N GLN A 41 -2.36 17.43 -4.49
CA GLN A 41 -2.88 17.79 -3.16
C GLN A 41 -3.27 16.55 -2.37
N HIS A 42 -3.08 16.58 -1.06
CA HIS A 42 -3.25 15.46 -0.14
C HIS A 42 -3.68 15.98 1.24
N ASP A 43 -4.22 15.09 2.06
CA ASP A 43 -4.82 15.43 3.35
C ASP A 43 -3.73 15.66 4.41
N LYS A 44 -2.73 14.76 4.44
CA LYS A 44 -1.59 14.82 5.37
C LYS A 44 -0.40 14.00 4.89
N ILE A 45 0.73 14.25 5.53
CA ILE A 45 1.96 13.45 5.41
C ILE A 45 2.27 12.84 6.77
N VAL A 46 2.58 11.55 6.80
CA VAL A 46 3.00 10.82 8.01
C VAL A 46 4.44 10.32 7.83
N ARG A 47 5.30 10.47 8.84
CA ARG A 47 6.63 9.87 8.81
C ARG A 47 6.55 8.37 9.08
N SER A 48 7.17 7.56 8.23
CA SER A 48 7.37 6.12 8.46
C SER A 48 8.69 5.63 7.86
N THR A 49 8.94 4.33 7.95
CA THR A 49 10.06 3.62 7.30
C THR A 49 9.62 2.21 6.87
N HIS A 50 10.50 1.48 6.19
CA HIS A 50 10.22 0.11 5.71
C HIS A 50 10.93 -0.91 6.61
N GLY A 51 10.15 -1.72 7.33
CA GLY A 51 10.63 -2.82 8.17
C GLY A 51 11.07 -4.05 7.36
N VAL A 52 12.01 -3.86 6.44
CA VAL A 52 12.56 -4.90 5.56
C VAL A 52 14.08 -4.94 5.70
N ASN A 53 14.66 -6.14 5.64
CA ASN A 53 16.10 -6.36 5.80
C ASN A 53 16.89 -5.88 4.56
N CYS A 54 17.06 -4.57 4.40
CA CYS A 54 17.69 -3.97 3.22
C CYS A 54 18.85 -3.01 3.54
N THR A 55 19.23 -2.88 4.81
CA THR A 55 20.21 -1.90 5.36
C THR A 55 19.89 -0.43 5.14
N GLY A 56 18.82 -0.12 4.39
CA GLY A 56 18.47 1.23 3.99
C GLY A 56 18.07 2.14 5.16
N SER A 57 17.18 1.70 6.06
CA SER A 57 16.66 2.55 7.15
C SER A 57 16.20 3.95 6.66
N CYS A 58 15.60 4.00 5.49
CA CYS A 58 15.20 5.26 4.86
C CYS A 58 13.90 5.75 5.50
N SER A 59 13.86 7.02 5.92
CA SER A 59 12.63 7.69 6.35
C SER A 59 11.83 8.19 5.15
N TRP A 60 10.52 7.99 5.17
CA TRP A 60 9.59 8.34 4.09
C TRP A 60 8.45 9.24 4.57
N LYS A 61 7.96 10.07 3.66
CA LYS A 61 6.72 10.84 3.69
C LYS A 61 5.61 9.96 3.11
N ILE A 62 4.71 9.48 3.95
CA ILE A 62 3.54 8.69 3.53
C ILE A 62 2.39 9.65 3.28
N TYR A 63 1.90 9.70 2.05
CA TYR A 63 0.82 10.61 1.64
C TYR A 63 -0.53 9.94 1.85
N VAL A 64 -1.40 10.62 2.59
CA VAL A 64 -2.80 10.24 2.76
C VAL A 64 -3.67 11.19 1.97
N LYS A 65 -4.56 10.67 1.13
CA LYS A 65 -5.51 11.46 0.34
C LYS A 65 -6.85 10.74 0.26
N GLY A 66 -7.94 11.45 0.57
CA GLY A 66 -9.26 10.83 0.67
C GLY A 66 -9.32 9.76 1.76
N GLY A 67 -8.55 9.94 2.84
CA GLY A 67 -8.49 9.00 3.97
C GLY A 67 -7.74 7.69 3.69
N ILE A 68 -7.13 7.50 2.52
CA ILE A 68 -6.35 6.31 2.16
C ILE A 68 -4.88 6.65 1.89
N ILE A 69 -3.99 5.68 2.10
CA ILE A 69 -2.58 5.81 1.69
C ILE A 69 -2.52 5.76 0.15
N THR A 70 -1.88 6.75 -0.47
CA THR A 70 -1.85 6.86 -1.94
C THR A 70 -0.48 6.68 -2.56
N TRP A 71 0.57 7.31 -2.02
CA TRP A 71 1.96 7.16 -2.47
C TRP A 71 2.93 7.58 -1.36
N GLU A 72 4.22 7.45 -1.62
CA GLU A 72 5.28 7.85 -0.71
C GLU A 72 6.43 8.55 -1.46
N THR A 73 7.06 9.52 -0.81
CA THR A 73 8.32 10.14 -1.26
C THR A 73 9.30 10.17 -0.08
N GLN A 74 10.59 10.30 -0.35
CA GLN A 74 11.57 10.28 0.72
C GLN A 74 11.47 11.51 1.64
N GLN A 75 11.80 11.31 2.91
CA GLN A 75 12.16 12.43 3.78
C GLN A 75 13.56 12.92 3.45
N THR A 76 13.79 14.20 3.66
CA THR A 76 15.08 14.85 3.37
C THR A 76 15.67 15.57 4.58
N ASP A 77 15.03 15.42 5.74
CA ASP A 77 15.32 16.16 6.96
C ASP A 77 16.11 15.35 8.00
N TYR A 78 16.96 14.44 7.52
CA TYR A 78 17.96 13.82 8.39
C TYR A 78 18.86 14.91 8.99
N PRO A 79 19.37 14.73 10.22
CA PRO A 79 20.43 15.59 10.75
C PRO A 79 21.57 15.71 9.73
N ARG A 80 21.94 16.94 9.40
CA ARG A 80 22.99 17.23 8.41
C ARG A 80 24.32 16.66 8.86
N THR A 81 25.12 16.25 7.89
CA THR A 81 26.52 15.89 8.13
C THR A 81 27.36 17.14 8.38
N ARG A 82 28.63 16.94 8.74
CA ARG A 82 29.63 18.03 8.80
C ARG A 82 29.78 18.74 7.44
N PRO A 83 30.21 20.03 7.40
CA PRO A 83 30.24 20.82 6.17
C PRO A 83 31.08 20.25 5.01
N ASP A 84 32.09 19.45 5.30
CA ASP A 84 32.97 18.79 4.32
C ASP A 84 32.44 17.45 3.80
N LEU A 85 31.25 17.01 4.23
CA LEU A 85 30.61 15.77 3.77
C LEU A 85 29.23 16.04 3.13
N PRO A 86 28.85 15.24 2.11
CA PRO A 86 27.50 15.29 1.58
C PRO A 86 26.48 14.77 2.61
N ASN A 87 25.28 15.35 2.60
CA ASN A 87 24.17 14.87 3.42
C ASN A 87 23.62 13.53 2.91
N HIS A 88 22.87 12.84 3.77
CA HIS A 88 22.27 11.53 3.46
C HIS A 88 21.02 11.60 2.58
N GLU A 89 20.35 12.75 2.56
CA GLU A 89 19.10 12.90 1.82
C GLU A 89 19.31 12.72 0.30
N PRO A 90 18.33 12.13 -0.43
CA PRO A 90 17.02 11.65 0.04
C PRO A 90 17.03 10.19 0.52
N ARG A 91 18.12 9.44 0.35
CA ARG A 91 18.13 7.96 0.41
C ARG A 91 17.01 7.37 -0.50
N GLY A 92 16.40 6.27 -0.08
CA GLY A 92 15.32 5.60 -0.79
C GLY A 92 15.81 4.66 -1.91
N CYS A 93 14.89 3.84 -2.43
CA CYS A 93 15.16 2.90 -3.52
C CYS A 93 13.84 2.56 -4.24
N PRO A 94 13.88 1.99 -5.47
CA PRO A 94 12.66 1.69 -6.22
C PRO A 94 11.75 0.66 -5.52
N ARG A 95 12.30 -0.21 -4.65
CA ARG A 95 11.50 -1.15 -3.86
C ARG A 95 10.72 -0.46 -2.75
N GLY A 96 11.31 0.55 -2.12
CA GLY A 96 10.64 1.37 -1.11
C GLY A 96 9.55 2.25 -1.72
N ALA A 97 9.80 2.83 -2.90
CA ALA A 97 8.85 3.70 -3.59
C ALA A 97 7.56 2.99 -4.05
N SER A 98 7.54 1.64 -4.09
CA SER A 98 6.37 0.86 -4.48
C SER A 98 5.60 0.24 -3.29
N TYR A 99 6.02 0.49 -2.05
CA TYR A 99 5.48 -0.24 -0.89
C TYR A 99 3.98 0.03 -0.64
N SER A 100 3.53 1.27 -0.88
CA SER A 100 2.13 1.70 -0.82
C SER A 100 1.17 0.83 -1.66
N TRP A 101 1.67 0.14 -2.69
CA TRP A 101 0.89 -0.85 -3.45
C TRP A 101 0.29 -1.95 -2.57
N TYR A 102 1.05 -2.46 -1.59
CA TYR A 102 0.64 -3.62 -0.79
C TYR A 102 -0.57 -3.36 0.13
N ILE A 103 -0.86 -2.09 0.45
CA ILE A 103 -1.87 -1.76 1.46
C ILE A 103 -3.26 -2.26 1.03
N TYR A 104 -3.59 -2.11 -0.25
CA TYR A 104 -4.91 -2.46 -0.80
C TYR A 104 -4.82 -3.40 -2.01
N SER A 105 -3.64 -3.96 -2.33
CA SER A 105 -3.50 -4.86 -3.48
C SER A 105 -4.29 -6.16 -3.30
N ALA A 106 -4.46 -6.87 -4.42
CA ALA A 106 -5.13 -8.17 -4.46
C ALA A 106 -4.45 -9.24 -3.58
N GLN A 107 -3.18 -9.05 -3.20
CA GLN A 107 -2.41 -9.98 -2.37
C GLN A 107 -2.48 -9.67 -0.87
N ARG A 108 -3.19 -8.61 -0.45
CA ARG A 108 -3.28 -8.23 0.95
C ARG A 108 -4.01 -9.31 1.77
N LEU A 109 -3.35 -9.83 2.80
CA LEU A 109 -3.98 -10.66 3.82
C LEU A 109 -4.90 -9.77 4.69
N LYS A 110 -6.20 -10.04 4.66
CA LYS A 110 -7.24 -9.26 5.35
C LYS A 110 -7.77 -9.93 6.62
N TYR A 111 -7.70 -11.26 6.69
CA TYR A 111 -8.29 -12.07 7.76
C TYR A 111 -7.31 -13.16 8.19
N PRO A 112 -7.40 -13.68 9.43
CA PRO A 112 -6.71 -14.90 9.79
C PRO A 112 -7.24 -16.06 8.93
N MET A 113 -6.32 -16.86 8.41
CA MET A 113 -6.61 -17.95 7.47
C MET A 113 -6.10 -19.27 8.04
N VAL A 114 -6.92 -20.30 7.98
CA VAL A 114 -6.55 -21.65 8.41
C VAL A 114 -6.80 -22.64 7.28
N ARG A 115 -6.02 -23.71 7.20
CA ARG A 115 -6.27 -24.79 6.24
C ARG A 115 -7.61 -25.44 6.57
N SER A 116 -8.51 -25.58 5.60
CA SER A 116 -9.85 -26.13 5.80
C SER A 116 -9.86 -27.49 6.49
N ARG A 117 -8.94 -28.39 6.12
CA ARG A 117 -8.81 -29.72 6.74
C ARG A 117 -8.48 -29.66 8.22
N LEU A 118 -7.55 -28.79 8.62
CA LEU A 118 -7.23 -28.59 10.03
C LEU A 118 -8.43 -27.98 10.77
N LEU A 119 -9.07 -26.97 10.18
CA LEU A 119 -10.16 -26.27 10.82
C LEU A 119 -11.40 -27.16 11.02
N LYS A 120 -11.67 -28.07 10.07
CA LYS A 120 -12.72 -29.09 10.20
C LYS A 120 -12.45 -30.02 11.39
N LEU A 121 -11.24 -30.59 11.46
CA LEU A 121 -10.84 -31.46 12.58
C LEU A 121 -10.89 -30.72 13.91
N TRP A 122 -10.42 -29.47 13.94
CA TRP A 122 -10.46 -28.62 15.12
C TRP A 122 -11.88 -28.43 15.63
N ARG A 123 -12.81 -27.99 14.77
CA ARG A 123 -14.21 -27.75 15.17
C ARG A 123 -14.92 -29.02 15.63
N GLU A 124 -14.70 -30.14 14.95
CA GLU A 124 -15.23 -31.45 15.35
C GLU A 124 -14.71 -31.90 16.72
N ALA A 125 -13.40 -31.74 16.98
CA ALA A 125 -12.81 -32.11 18.26
C ALA A 125 -13.22 -31.14 19.39
N ARG A 126 -13.25 -29.84 19.10
CA ARG A 126 -13.52 -28.77 20.06
C ARG A 126 -14.96 -28.76 20.56
N ALA A 127 -15.90 -29.26 19.76
CA ALA A 127 -17.29 -29.47 20.18
C ALA A 127 -17.43 -30.47 21.34
N LEU A 128 -16.45 -31.36 21.53
CA LEU A 128 -16.51 -32.46 22.50
C LEU A 128 -15.45 -32.38 23.60
N ARG A 129 -14.43 -31.53 23.43
CA ARG A 129 -13.21 -31.53 24.26
C ARG A 129 -12.77 -30.11 24.58
N THR A 130 -12.06 -29.95 25.70
CA THR A 130 -11.31 -28.73 26.01
C THR A 130 -10.25 -28.47 24.91
N PRO A 131 -9.75 -27.23 24.74
CA PRO A 131 -8.84 -26.88 23.65
C PRO A 131 -7.61 -27.79 23.55
N VAL A 132 -6.91 -28.00 24.68
CA VAL A 132 -5.71 -28.84 24.74
C VAL A 132 -6.04 -30.30 24.41
N ALA A 133 -7.15 -30.83 24.95
CA ALA A 133 -7.58 -32.21 24.65
C ALA A 133 -8.07 -32.37 23.21
N ALA A 134 -8.70 -31.34 22.63
CA ALA A 134 -9.08 -31.30 21.23
C ALA A 134 -7.84 -31.36 20.33
N TRP A 135 -6.84 -30.54 20.62
CA TRP A 135 -5.56 -30.55 19.90
C TRP A 135 -4.85 -31.90 20.00
N ALA A 136 -4.70 -32.44 21.21
CA ALA A 136 -4.11 -33.76 21.46
C ALA A 136 -4.79 -34.84 20.59
N SER A 137 -6.12 -34.88 20.56
CA SER A 137 -6.90 -35.84 19.76
C SER A 137 -6.72 -35.75 18.24
N ILE A 138 -6.13 -34.65 17.75
CA ILE A 138 -5.83 -34.41 16.33
C ILE A 138 -4.36 -34.74 16.03
N VAL A 139 -3.43 -34.28 16.86
CA VAL A 139 -1.98 -34.40 16.58
C VAL A 139 -1.39 -35.75 16.96
N GLU A 140 -1.98 -36.44 17.94
CA GLU A 140 -1.56 -37.77 18.38
C GLU A 140 -2.13 -38.88 17.48
N ASP A 141 -3.18 -38.58 16.70
CA ASP A 141 -3.71 -39.47 15.66
C ASP A 141 -2.90 -39.31 14.36
N PRO A 142 -2.12 -40.32 13.93
CA PRO A 142 -1.25 -40.20 12.76
C PRO A 142 -2.02 -39.96 11.46
N ALA A 143 -3.25 -40.49 11.34
CA ALA A 143 -4.07 -40.34 10.15
C ALA A 143 -4.62 -38.91 10.06
N LYS A 144 -5.17 -38.38 11.16
CA LYS A 144 -5.64 -36.98 11.23
C LYS A 144 -4.50 -36.01 11.01
N ARG A 145 -3.35 -36.22 11.66
CA ARG A 145 -2.16 -35.38 11.47
C ARG A 145 -1.72 -35.35 10.01
N LYS A 146 -1.56 -36.52 9.38
CA LYS A 146 -1.19 -36.63 7.97
C LYS A 146 -2.19 -35.92 7.05
N SER A 147 -3.49 -35.97 7.38
CA SER A 147 -4.55 -35.41 6.53
C SER A 147 -4.40 -33.90 6.26
N TYR A 148 -3.85 -33.12 7.20
CA TYR A 148 -3.65 -31.68 7.04
C TYR A 148 -2.18 -31.28 6.81
N THR A 149 -1.20 -32.09 7.23
CA THR A 149 0.23 -31.77 7.01
C THR A 149 0.69 -32.11 5.60
N ALA A 150 0.20 -33.21 5.00
CA ALA A 150 0.59 -33.65 3.66
C ALA A 150 0.12 -32.73 2.52
N ILE A 151 -0.80 -31.81 2.80
CA ILE A 151 -1.36 -30.88 1.82
C ILE A 151 -0.93 -29.42 2.05
N ARG A 152 0.12 -29.20 2.85
CA ARG A 152 0.72 -27.87 3.03
C ARG A 152 1.28 -27.40 1.68
N GLY A 153 0.85 -26.22 1.23
CA GLY A 153 1.20 -25.66 -0.08
C GLY A 153 0.16 -25.92 -1.18
N HIS A 154 -0.86 -26.76 -0.95
CA HIS A 154 -1.85 -27.15 -1.97
C HIS A 154 -3.18 -26.39 -1.86
N GLY A 155 -3.18 -25.11 -1.44
CA GLY A 155 -4.40 -24.30 -1.33
C GLY A 155 -5.40 -24.76 -0.26
N GLY A 156 -6.66 -24.34 -0.35
CA GLY A 156 -7.69 -24.70 0.64
C GLY A 156 -7.60 -23.93 1.96
N PHE A 157 -7.16 -22.67 1.92
CA PHE A 157 -7.31 -21.75 3.04
C PHE A 157 -8.75 -21.27 3.14
N VAL A 158 -9.28 -21.23 4.35
CA VAL A 158 -10.59 -20.66 4.68
C VAL A 158 -10.41 -19.57 5.73
N ARG A 159 -11.31 -18.58 5.68
CA ARG A 159 -11.35 -17.49 6.65
C ARG A 159 -11.69 -18.04 8.04
N SER A 160 -11.00 -17.55 9.06
CA SER A 160 -11.26 -17.82 10.48
C SER A 160 -11.42 -16.50 11.26
N THR A 161 -11.49 -16.56 12.58
CA THR A 161 -11.51 -15.40 13.50
C THR A 161 -10.24 -15.39 14.34
N TRP A 162 -9.92 -14.22 14.92
CA TRP A 162 -8.77 -14.11 15.83
C TRP A 162 -8.94 -15.00 17.05
N ASP A 163 -10.13 -15.07 17.63
CA ASP A 163 -10.42 -15.93 18.79
C ASP A 163 -10.17 -17.42 18.47
N GLU A 164 -10.65 -17.89 17.31
CA GLU A 164 -10.48 -19.29 16.89
C GLU A 164 -9.00 -19.63 16.65
N VAL A 165 -8.23 -18.77 15.96
CA VAL A 165 -6.80 -19.06 15.73
C VAL A 165 -5.95 -18.91 16.98
N ASN A 166 -6.29 -17.98 17.87
CA ASN A 166 -5.57 -17.81 19.14
C ASN A 166 -5.78 -19.02 20.05
N GLU A 167 -7.01 -19.56 20.16
CA GLU A 167 -7.29 -20.77 20.95
C GLU A 167 -6.60 -22.02 20.36
N ILE A 168 -6.44 -22.10 19.03
CA ILE A 168 -5.70 -23.21 18.38
C ILE A 168 -4.19 -23.13 18.67
N ILE A 169 -3.63 -21.92 18.75
CA ILE A 169 -2.17 -21.69 18.85
C ILE A 169 -1.66 -21.78 20.31
N ALA A 170 -2.44 -21.30 21.27
CA ALA A 170 -2.09 -21.21 22.69
C ALA A 170 -1.97 -22.58 23.36
#